data_AF-A0A1G8V9N9-F1
#
_entry.id   AF-A0A1G8V9N9-F1
#
_cell.length_a   1.000
_cell.length_b   1.000
_cell.length_c   1.000
_cell.angle_alpha   90.00
_cell.angle_beta   90.00
_cell.angle_gamma   90.00
#
_symmetry.space_group_name_H-M   'P 1'
#
loop_
_entity.id
_entity.type
_entity.pdbx_description
1 polymer ?
#
loop_
_entity_poly.entity_id
_entity_poly.type
_entity_poly.pdbx_seq_one_letter_code
_entity_poly.pdbx_strand_id
1 'polypeptide(L)'
;MLGHAIGLHLLHKPQTFDYEELSFFFAGRQSFKRVFGGLPYPIFWIDMKPSPSLEGKEDELQNLQPLKTELVYKFCTEFVREHDAYCFTPYIMGNQHPAFADMPERHTRRIEVLRNYWVDESLKRTDEKAAGLAKNEQGAATEQKTAERVLKEILK
;
A
#
# COMPACT_ATOMS: atom_id res chain seq x y z
N MET A 1 -6.95 -23.64 21.00
CA MET A 1 -7.17 -24.16 19.63
C MET A 1 -8.14 -23.24 18.93
N LEU A 2 -7.69 -22.48 17.92
CA LEU A 2 -8.53 -21.85 16.89
C LEU A 2 -7.57 -21.31 15.82
N GLY A 3 -7.06 -22.21 14.98
CA GLY A 3 -6.37 -21.85 13.75
C GLY A 3 -7.41 -21.30 12.78
N HIS A 4 -7.50 -19.97 12.68
CA HIS A 4 -8.29 -19.33 11.64
C HIS A 4 -7.57 -19.55 10.31
N ALA A 5 -8.16 -20.42 9.49
CA ALA A 5 -7.72 -20.70 8.14
C ALA A 5 -7.90 -19.46 7.26
N ILE A 6 -6.89 -18.57 7.24
CA ILE A 6 -6.74 -17.52 6.22
C ILE A 6 -6.17 -18.20 4.96
N GLY A 7 -6.96 -19.10 4.36
CA GLY A 7 -6.49 -20.00 3.32
C GLY A 7 -7.30 -20.02 2.03
N LEU A 8 -8.50 -19.43 1.98
CA LEU A 8 -9.41 -19.67 0.86
C LEU A 8 -9.86 -18.45 0.05
N HIS A 9 -9.57 -17.21 0.45
CA HIS A 9 -10.18 -16.04 -0.20
C HIS A 9 -9.40 -15.43 -1.38
N LEU A 10 -8.16 -15.84 -1.65
CA LEU A 10 -7.37 -15.32 -2.78
C LEU A 10 -7.61 -16.04 -4.12
N LEU A 11 -8.54 -17.00 -4.18
CA LEU A 11 -8.93 -17.70 -5.41
C LEU A 11 -10.05 -17.00 -6.20
N HIS A 12 -10.48 -15.80 -5.82
CA HIS A 12 -11.39 -15.02 -6.65
C HIS A 12 -10.59 -14.25 -7.70
N LYS A 13 -10.29 -14.89 -8.84
CA LYS A 13 -9.87 -14.18 -10.05
C LYS A 13 -11.01 -13.20 -10.41
N PRO A 14 -10.77 -11.87 -10.46
CA PRO A 14 -11.77 -10.95 -11.00
C PRO A 14 -12.07 -11.39 -12.44
N GLN A 15 -13.34 -11.59 -12.78
CA GLN A 15 -13.78 -12.10 -14.10
C GLN A 15 -13.42 -11.19 -15.29
N THR A 16 -12.75 -10.06 -15.06
CA THR A 16 -12.51 -9.00 -16.05
C THR A 16 -11.07 -8.92 -16.57
N PHE A 17 -10.14 -9.73 -16.08
CA PHE A 17 -8.77 -9.76 -16.60
C PHE A 17 -8.63 -10.90 -17.62
N ASP A 18 -8.57 -10.53 -18.90
CA ASP A 18 -8.40 -11.41 -20.06
C ASP A 18 -6.94 -11.90 -20.22
N TYR A 19 -6.27 -12.18 -19.09
CA TYR A 19 -4.93 -12.77 -19.11
C TYR A 19 -5.05 -14.27 -18.90
N GLU A 20 -4.42 -15.04 -19.79
CA GLU A 20 -4.08 -16.43 -19.52
C GLU A 20 -3.31 -16.51 -18.19
N GLU A 21 -3.44 -17.63 -17.51
CA GLU A 21 -2.96 -17.84 -16.14
C GLU A 21 -1.56 -17.25 -15.87
N LEU A 22 -1.48 -16.29 -14.91
CA LEU A 22 -0.24 -15.61 -14.56
C LEU A 22 0.84 -16.62 -14.13
N SER A 23 1.99 -16.58 -14.79
CA SER A 23 3.14 -17.42 -14.47
C SER A 23 4.11 -16.65 -13.57
N PHE A 24 4.35 -17.16 -12.36
CA PHE A 24 5.27 -16.56 -11.40
C PHE A 24 6.62 -17.28 -11.43
N PHE A 25 7.69 -16.57 -11.15
CA PHE A 25 9.03 -17.14 -11.02
C PHE A 25 9.75 -16.50 -9.84
N PHE A 26 10.66 -17.25 -9.19
CA PHE A 26 11.45 -16.75 -8.06
C PHE A 26 12.89 -16.50 -8.50
N ALA A 27 13.31 -15.23 -8.42
CA ALA A 27 14.66 -14.81 -8.79
C ALA A 27 15.64 -14.80 -7.60
N GLY A 28 15.22 -15.34 -6.45
CA GLY A 28 16.02 -15.36 -5.23
C GLY A 28 15.76 -14.18 -4.32
N ARG A 29 16.76 -13.84 -3.49
CA ARG A 29 16.68 -12.74 -2.52
C ARG A 29 17.81 -11.75 -2.76
N GLN A 30 17.51 -10.46 -2.67
CA GLN A 30 18.49 -9.40 -2.86
C GLN A 30 18.43 -8.40 -1.71
N SER A 31 19.59 -8.03 -1.18
CA SER A 31 19.68 -6.94 -0.20
C SER A 31 19.57 -5.60 -0.92
N PHE A 32 18.61 -4.78 -0.49
CA PHE A 32 18.45 -3.42 -0.98
C PHE A 32 18.81 -2.43 0.12
N LYS A 33 19.46 -1.32 -0.26
CA LYS A 33 19.86 -0.28 0.69
C LYS A 33 18.62 0.30 1.38
N ARG A 34 18.61 0.27 2.71
CA ARG A 34 17.53 0.77 3.60
C ARG A 34 16.19 0.02 3.50
N VAL A 35 16.17 -1.14 2.87
CA VAL A 35 14.99 -2.02 2.79
C VAL A 35 15.18 -3.15 3.81
N PHE A 36 14.18 -3.43 4.63
CA PHE A 36 14.21 -4.49 5.67
C PHE A 36 15.47 -4.47 6.56
N GLY A 37 15.99 -3.28 6.90
CA GLY A 37 17.21 -3.17 7.72
C GLY A 37 18.47 -3.77 7.08
N GLY A 38 18.47 -3.97 5.75
CA GLY A 38 19.57 -4.61 5.00
C GLY A 38 19.36 -6.11 4.75
N LEU A 39 18.30 -6.70 5.31
CA LEU A 39 17.97 -8.11 5.06
C LEU A 39 17.58 -8.34 3.58
N PRO A 40 17.91 -9.51 3.01
CA PRO A 40 17.57 -9.83 1.63
C PRO A 40 16.06 -9.93 1.40
N TYR A 41 15.54 -9.08 0.51
CA TYR A 41 14.14 -9.06 0.08
C TYR A 41 13.89 -10.08 -1.04
N PRO A 42 12.81 -10.87 -0.98
CA PRO A 42 12.48 -11.86 -2.01
C PRO A 42 12.02 -11.19 -3.30
N ILE A 43 12.53 -11.67 -4.44
CA ILE A 43 12.16 -11.16 -5.76
C ILE A 43 11.38 -12.23 -6.51
N PHE A 44 10.14 -11.88 -6.84
CA PHE A 44 9.31 -12.61 -7.79
C PHE A 44 9.12 -11.78 -9.03
N TRP A 45 9.07 -12.44 -10.18
CA TRP A 45 8.64 -11.80 -11.42
C TRP A 45 7.47 -12.59 -12.02
N ILE A 46 6.65 -11.87 -12.79
CA ILE A 46 5.48 -12.39 -13.47
C ILE A 46 5.79 -12.33 -14.95
N ASP A 47 5.69 -13.45 -15.64
CA ASP A 47 5.77 -13.43 -17.09
C ASP A 47 4.46 -12.88 -17.66
N MET A 48 4.59 -11.79 -18.43
CA MET A 48 3.48 -11.13 -19.12
C MET A 48 3.71 -11.09 -20.63
N LYS A 49 4.74 -11.77 -21.15
CA LYS A 49 5.07 -11.73 -22.56
C LYS A 49 4.19 -12.70 -23.36
N PRO A 50 3.75 -12.31 -24.57
CA PRO A 50 3.18 -13.26 -25.51
C PRO A 50 4.26 -14.24 -26.02
N SER A 51 3.90 -15.52 -26.13
CA SER A 51 4.78 -16.60 -26.63
C SER A 51 5.08 -16.49 -28.14
N PRO A 52 6.24 -16.95 -28.66
CA PRO A 52 7.51 -17.29 -27.99
C PRO A 52 8.59 -16.19 -28.13
N SER A 53 9.44 -16.01 -27.11
CA SER A 53 10.53 -15.01 -27.06
C SER A 53 11.91 -15.66 -26.85
N LEU A 54 13.00 -14.91 -27.10
CA LEU A 54 14.37 -15.38 -26.84
C LEU A 54 14.57 -15.71 -25.36
N GLU A 55 13.99 -14.89 -24.50
CA GLU A 55 14.08 -14.97 -23.06
C GLU A 55 13.45 -16.27 -22.53
N GLY A 56 12.37 -16.76 -23.15
CA GLY A 56 11.82 -18.07 -22.80
C GLY A 56 12.80 -19.23 -23.03
N LYS A 57 13.67 -19.13 -24.05
CA LYS A 57 14.76 -20.10 -24.26
C LYS A 57 15.89 -19.93 -23.26
N GLU A 58 16.17 -18.71 -22.83
CA GLU A 58 17.15 -18.46 -21.77
C GLU A 58 16.67 -19.02 -20.43
N ASP A 59 15.37 -18.90 -20.12
CA ASP A 59 14.74 -19.49 -18.94
C ASP A 59 14.83 -21.03 -18.95
N GLU A 60 14.61 -21.67 -20.11
CA GLU A 60 14.82 -23.11 -20.31
C GLU A 60 16.28 -23.53 -20.01
N LEU A 61 17.26 -22.77 -20.52
CA LEU A 61 18.69 -23.04 -20.24
C LEU A 61 19.04 -22.90 -18.76
N GLN A 62 18.36 -22.00 -18.05
CA GLN A 62 18.53 -21.80 -16.61
C GLN A 62 17.69 -22.77 -15.75
N ASN A 63 16.91 -23.67 -16.38
CA ASN A 63 15.92 -24.52 -15.71
C ASN A 63 14.95 -23.73 -14.81
N LEU A 64 14.61 -22.50 -15.20
CA LEU A 64 13.59 -21.73 -14.51
C LEU A 64 12.23 -22.36 -14.78
N GLN A 65 11.46 -22.60 -13.73
CA GLN A 65 10.15 -23.24 -13.82
C GLN A 65 9.09 -22.31 -13.22
N PRO A 66 7.92 -22.19 -13.87
CA PRO A 66 6.84 -21.38 -13.34
C PRO A 66 6.36 -21.97 -12.00
N LEU A 67 6.10 -21.07 -11.06
CA LEU A 67 5.61 -21.36 -9.72
C LEU A 67 4.10 -21.29 -9.70
N LYS A 68 3.50 -22.22 -8.94
CA LYS A 68 2.09 -22.17 -8.61
C LYS A 68 1.80 -20.98 -7.71
N THR A 69 0.71 -20.26 -7.98
CA THR A 69 0.24 -19.12 -7.17
C THR A 69 0.13 -19.46 -5.68
N GLU A 70 -0.28 -20.68 -5.35
CA GLU A 70 -0.38 -21.16 -3.96
C GLU A 70 0.98 -21.18 -3.23
N LEU A 71 2.07 -21.52 -3.93
CA LEU A 71 3.41 -21.55 -3.35
C LEU A 71 3.90 -20.13 -3.07
N VAL A 72 3.66 -19.21 -4.02
CA VAL A 72 3.97 -17.78 -3.85
C VAL A 72 3.20 -17.22 -2.66
N TYR A 73 1.90 -17.52 -2.55
CA TYR A 73 1.09 -17.07 -1.42
C TYR A 73 1.60 -17.57 -0.07
N LYS A 74 1.91 -18.88 0.04
CA LYS A 74 2.44 -19.47 1.27
C LYS A 74 3.77 -18.83 1.66
N PHE A 75 4.68 -18.68 0.69
CA PHE A 75 5.97 -18.04 0.92
C PHE A 75 5.78 -16.59 1.42
N CYS A 76 4.98 -15.78 0.73
CA CYS A 76 4.76 -14.38 1.12
C CYS A 76 4.13 -14.28 2.51
N THR A 77 3.19 -15.17 2.84
CA THR A 77 2.56 -15.21 4.17
C THR A 77 3.58 -15.52 5.26
N GLU A 78 4.45 -16.51 5.05
CA GLU A 78 5.51 -16.86 6.01
C GLU A 78 6.56 -15.75 6.11
N PHE A 79 6.99 -15.20 4.98
CA PHE A 79 7.97 -14.11 4.94
C PHE A 79 7.50 -12.88 5.71
N VAL A 80 6.25 -12.45 5.48
CA VAL A 80 5.65 -11.31 6.19
C VAL A 80 5.56 -11.59 7.68
N ARG A 81 5.11 -12.80 8.08
CA ARG A 81 5.02 -13.20 9.48
C ARG A 81 6.38 -13.17 10.19
N GLU A 82 7.44 -13.63 9.54
CA GLU A 82 8.79 -13.62 10.11
C GLU A 82 9.41 -12.22 10.21
N HIS A 83 8.97 -11.29 9.36
CA HIS A 83 9.52 -9.95 9.25
C HIS A 83 8.47 -8.87 9.58
N ASP A 84 7.54 -9.18 10.48
CA ASP A 84 6.41 -8.32 10.85
C ASP A 84 6.83 -6.90 11.25
N ALA A 85 8.00 -6.75 11.89
CA ALA A 85 8.56 -5.45 12.25
C ALA A 85 8.87 -4.51 11.05
N TYR A 86 8.99 -5.07 9.84
CA TYR A 86 9.29 -4.33 8.61
C TYR A 86 8.13 -4.34 7.60
N CYS A 87 7.10 -5.12 7.87
CA CYS A 87 5.93 -5.29 7.03
C CYS A 87 4.72 -4.62 7.65
N PHE A 88 3.74 -4.29 6.83
CA PHE A 88 2.39 -4.03 7.30
C PHE A 88 1.40 -4.54 6.26
N THR A 89 0.28 -5.08 6.72
CA THR A 89 -0.80 -5.46 5.81
C THR A 89 -1.47 -4.18 5.31
N PRO A 90 -1.55 -3.95 3.99
CA PRO A 90 -2.24 -2.79 3.46
C PRO A 90 -3.73 -2.87 3.80
N TYR A 91 -4.35 -1.71 3.99
CA TYR A 91 -5.78 -1.60 4.28
C TYR A 91 -6.43 -0.60 3.32
N ILE A 92 -7.73 -0.76 3.12
CA ILE A 92 -8.56 0.14 2.33
C ILE A 92 -9.68 0.62 3.24
N MET A 93 -9.72 1.93 3.49
CA MET A 93 -10.73 2.51 4.37
C MET A 93 -12.14 2.24 3.85
N GLY A 94 -13.01 1.72 4.72
CA GLY A 94 -14.39 1.39 4.37
C GLY A 94 -14.55 0.06 3.61
N ASN A 95 -13.46 -0.66 3.33
CA ASN A 95 -13.56 -1.99 2.73
C ASN A 95 -14.01 -3.01 3.78
N GLN A 96 -14.94 -3.90 3.40
CA GLN A 96 -15.45 -4.97 4.26
C GLN A 96 -14.68 -6.28 4.13
N HIS A 97 -13.80 -6.39 3.13
CA HIS A 97 -13.01 -7.59 2.92
C HIS A 97 -12.00 -7.78 4.08
N PRO A 98 -12.01 -8.91 4.81
CA PRO A 98 -11.20 -9.11 6.01
C PRO A 98 -9.70 -8.85 5.81
N ALA A 99 -9.17 -9.15 4.63
CA ALA A 99 -7.75 -8.93 4.31
C ALA A 99 -7.33 -7.45 4.25
N PHE A 100 -8.28 -6.51 4.10
CA PHE A 100 -8.01 -5.08 3.89
C PHE A 100 -8.81 -4.16 4.82
N ALA A 101 -9.61 -4.73 5.74
CA ALA A 101 -10.51 -3.96 6.59
C ALA A 101 -9.82 -3.38 7.84
N ASP A 102 -8.72 -3.99 8.27
CA ASP A 102 -8.08 -3.64 9.54
C ASP A 102 -7.09 -2.48 9.37
N MET A 103 -7.52 -1.28 9.75
CA MET A 103 -6.68 -0.09 9.77
C MET A 103 -6.00 0.04 11.15
N PRO A 104 -4.65 0.17 11.21
CA PRO A 104 -3.95 0.39 12.46
C PRO A 104 -4.45 1.63 13.20
N GLU A 105 -4.63 1.54 14.52
CA GLU A 105 -5.20 2.61 15.35
C GLU A 105 -4.46 3.95 15.20
N ARG A 106 -3.12 3.92 15.09
CA ARG A 106 -2.30 5.13 14.86
C ARG A 106 -2.73 5.85 13.58
N HIS A 107 -3.06 5.11 12.53
CA HIS A 107 -3.49 5.68 11.26
C HIS A 107 -4.91 6.24 11.38
N THR A 108 -5.81 5.53 12.06
CA THR A 108 -7.17 6.03 12.38
C THR A 108 -7.10 7.40 13.05
N ARG A 109 -6.35 7.50 14.15
CA ARG A 109 -6.17 8.75 14.90
C ARG A 109 -5.58 9.85 14.03
N ARG A 110 -4.54 9.54 13.23
CA ARG A 110 -3.91 10.51 12.33
C ARG A 110 -4.89 11.06 11.30
N ILE A 111 -5.73 10.20 10.72
CA ILE A 111 -6.73 10.59 9.74
C ILE A 111 -7.84 11.44 10.37
N GLU A 112 -8.27 11.11 11.58
CA GLU A 112 -9.24 11.92 12.34
C GLU A 112 -8.73 13.32 12.65
N VAL A 113 -7.47 13.44 13.11
CA VAL A 113 -6.84 14.74 13.36
C VAL A 113 -6.77 15.57 12.07
N LEU A 114 -6.37 14.97 10.96
CA LEU A 114 -6.35 15.65 9.66
C LEU A 114 -7.76 16.05 9.20
N ARG A 115 -8.77 15.20 9.43
CA ARG A 115 -10.17 15.49 9.10
C ARG A 115 -10.66 16.70 9.88
N ASN A 116 -10.45 16.72 11.20
CA ASN A 116 -10.89 17.82 12.06
C ASN A 116 -10.23 19.13 11.65
N TYR A 117 -8.91 19.10 11.42
CA TYR A 117 -8.18 20.27 10.91
C TYR A 117 -8.80 20.83 9.62
N TRP A 118 -9.14 19.98 8.65
CA TRP A 118 -9.73 20.43 7.39
C TRP A 118 -11.17 20.94 7.55
N VAL A 119 -11.94 20.39 8.47
CA VAL A 119 -13.29 20.89 8.80
C VAL A 119 -13.18 22.30 9.39
N ASP A 120 -12.31 22.48 10.38
CA ASP A 120 -12.11 23.77 11.04
C ASP A 120 -11.59 24.83 10.06
N GLU A 121 -10.61 24.46 9.23
CA GLU A 121 -10.06 25.33 8.19
C GLU A 121 -11.12 25.69 7.13
N SER A 122 -12.00 24.75 6.76
CA SER A 122 -13.10 25.04 5.84
C SER A 122 -14.10 26.03 6.44
N LEU A 123 -14.46 25.87 7.71
CA LEU A 123 -15.36 26.78 8.42
C LEU A 123 -14.75 28.19 8.54
N LYS A 124 -13.47 28.26 8.92
CA LYS A 124 -12.73 29.52 8.98
C LYS A 124 -12.74 30.25 7.63
N ARG A 125 -12.49 29.52 6.52
CA ARG A 125 -12.54 30.10 5.17
C ARG A 125 -13.93 30.54 4.74
N THR A 126 -15.00 29.86 5.18
CA THR A 126 -16.36 30.31 4.89
C THR A 126 -16.70 31.57 5.67
N ASP A 127 -16.30 31.66 6.93
CA ASP A 127 -16.48 32.84 7.78
C ASP A 127 -15.65 34.02 7.26
N GLU A 128 -14.42 33.79 6.84
CA GLU A 128 -13.55 34.77 6.19
C GLU A 128 -14.09 35.22 4.84
N LYS A 129 -14.73 34.36 4.05
CA LYS A 129 -15.41 34.80 2.81
C LYS A 129 -16.63 35.66 3.14
N ALA A 130 -17.41 35.29 4.15
CA ALA A 130 -18.55 36.08 4.61
C ALA A 130 -18.12 37.44 5.19
N ALA A 131 -16.99 37.48 5.91
CA ALA A 131 -16.41 38.69 6.50
C ALA A 131 -15.53 39.49 5.53
N GLY A 132 -14.92 38.85 4.54
CA GLY A 132 -14.05 39.42 3.51
C GLY A 132 -14.82 40.05 2.36
N LEU A 133 -16.10 39.69 2.18
CA LEU A 133 -17.10 40.56 1.56
C LEU A 133 -17.22 41.92 2.28
N ALA A 134 -16.62 42.10 3.47
CA ALA A 134 -16.63 43.33 4.25
C ALA A 134 -15.26 44.00 4.51
N LYS A 135 -14.07 43.47 4.12
CA LYS A 135 -12.78 44.24 4.15
C LYS A 135 -11.54 43.57 3.50
N ASN A 136 -10.66 44.45 2.99
CA ASN A 136 -9.55 44.29 2.03
C ASN A 136 -8.31 43.42 2.41
N GLU A 137 -7.56 43.15 1.33
CA GLU A 137 -6.43 42.25 1.07
C GLU A 137 -5.11 42.52 1.83
N GLN A 138 -4.89 41.90 3.00
CA GLN A 138 -3.52 41.72 3.54
C GLN A 138 -3.33 40.50 4.48
N GLY A 139 -4.37 39.74 4.81
CA GLY A 139 -4.30 38.63 5.79
C GLY A 139 -3.78 37.28 5.29
N ALA A 140 -3.84 37.01 3.98
CA ALA A 140 -3.71 35.65 3.44
C ALA A 140 -2.34 34.98 3.62
N ALA A 141 -1.23 35.74 3.67
CA ALA A 141 0.13 35.18 3.68
C ALA A 141 0.61 34.71 5.07
N THR A 142 0.08 35.27 6.15
CA THR A 142 0.46 34.92 7.53
C THR A 142 -0.27 33.66 8.01
N GLU A 143 -1.48 33.45 7.51
CA GLU A 143 -2.33 32.31 7.90
C GLU A 143 -1.89 31.01 7.24
N GLN A 144 -1.46 31.04 5.96
CA GLN A 144 -0.90 29.87 5.28
C GLN A 144 0.34 29.30 6.00
N LYS A 145 1.23 30.16 6.52
CA LYS A 145 2.43 29.72 7.26
C LYS A 145 2.10 29.06 8.59
N THR A 146 0.99 29.46 9.23
CA THR A 146 0.56 28.90 10.52
C THR A 146 -0.12 27.54 10.31
N ALA A 147 -0.98 27.44 9.31
CA ALA A 147 -1.56 26.20 8.81
C ALA A 147 -0.49 25.15 8.47
N GLU A 148 0.54 25.54 7.70
CA GLU A 148 1.66 24.65 7.35
C GLU A 148 2.48 24.19 8.57
N ARG A 149 2.62 25.04 9.59
CA ARG A 149 3.33 24.68 10.83
C ARG A 149 2.55 23.64 11.62
N VAL A 150 1.25 23.85 11.81
CA VAL A 150 0.36 22.91 12.51
C VAL A 150 0.30 21.58 11.76
N LEU A 151 0.18 21.62 10.43
CA LEU A 151 0.21 20.42 9.59
C LEU A 151 1.55 19.68 9.74
N LYS A 152 2.69 20.39 9.78
CA LYS A 152 4.01 19.78 10.01
C LYS A 152 4.15 19.13 11.38
N GLU A 153 3.47 19.63 12.41
CA GLU A 153 3.46 19.01 13.73
C GLU A 153 2.56 17.77 13.78
N ILE A 154 1.41 17.80 13.11
CA ILE A 154 0.49 16.66 12.99
C ILE A 154 1.11 15.51 12.16
N LEU A 155 1.99 15.84 11.20
CA LEU A 155 2.60 14.87 10.30
C LEU A 155 3.88 14.20 10.84
N LYS A 156 4.41 14.64 11.99
CA LYS A 156 5.53 13.99 12.69
C LYS A 156 5.09 12.71 13.39
#